data_AF-A0A367LUJ5-F1
#
_entry.id   AF-A0A367LUJ5-F1
#
_cell.length_a   1.000
_cell.length_b   1.000
_cell.length_c   1.000
_cell.angle_alpha   90.00
_cell.angle_beta   90.00
_cell.angle_gamma   90.00
#
_symmetry.space_group_name_H-M   'P 1'
#
loop_
_entity.id
_entity.type
_entity.pdbx_description
1 polymer ?
#
loop_
_entity_poly.entity_id
_entity_poly.type
_entity_poly.pdbx_seq_one_letter_code
_entity_poly.pdbx_strand_id
1 'polypeptide(L)'
;ERLARVDSHFEQILGSKLLTLLKTNVSREDPGDAQVVFARLDAYIRRHLQSEIEVAALAEQAHMSTRSLYALFERQLGESHRQYIRRLRLERLRACLE
;
A
#
# COMPACT_ATOMS: atom_id res chain seq x y z
N GLU A 1 4.35 5.76 46.11
CA GLU A 1 4.10 4.57 45.25
C GLU A 1 2.78 4.61 44.48
N ARG A 2 1.61 4.82 45.12
CA ARG A 2 0.31 4.86 44.40
C ARG A 2 0.19 5.98 43.35
N LEU A 3 0.70 7.18 43.63
CA LEU A 3 0.70 8.29 42.67
C LEU A 3 1.51 7.96 41.40
N ALA A 4 2.73 7.45 41.55
CA ALA A 4 3.57 7.06 40.42
C ALA A 4 2.94 5.96 39.54
N ARG A 5 2.17 5.04 40.15
CA ARG A 5 1.37 4.06 39.38
C ARG A 5 0.24 4.72 38.59
N VAL A 6 -0.43 5.72 39.16
CA VAL A 6 -1.50 6.47 38.48
C VAL A 6 -0.91 7.24 37.29
N ASP A 7 0.25 7.87 37.46
CA ASP A 7 0.94 8.61 36.39
C ASP A 7 1.31 7.69 35.22
N SER A 8 1.87 6.50 35.50
CA SER A 8 2.18 5.50 34.48
C SER A 8 0.94 5.00 33.71
N HIS A 9 -0.18 4.79 34.39
CA HIS A 9 -1.42 4.38 33.71
C HIS A 9 -1.99 5.51 32.87
N PHE A 10 -1.88 6.75 33.35
CA PHE A 10 -2.30 7.93 32.63
C PHE A 10 -1.49 8.11 31.34
N GLU A 11 -0.16 7.95 31.40
CA GLU A 11 0.72 7.98 30.23
C GLU A 11 0.33 6.92 29.19
N GLN A 12 0.03 5.69 29.63
CA GLN A 12 -0.40 4.61 28.73
C GLN A 12 -1.76 4.92 28.07
N ILE A 13 -2.73 5.40 28.85
CA ILE A 13 -4.07 5.76 28.36
C ILE A 13 -3.97 6.92 27.37
N LEU A 14 -3.18 7.95 27.71
CA LEU A 14 -2.98 9.12 26.88
C LEU A 14 -2.28 8.73 25.56
N GLY A 15 -1.21 7.94 25.63
CA GLY A 15 -0.51 7.42 24.46
C GLY A 15 -1.43 6.62 23.55
N SER A 16 -2.23 5.70 24.11
CA SER A 16 -3.21 4.91 23.35
C SER A 16 -4.28 5.78 22.67
N LYS A 17 -4.82 6.79 23.38
CA LYS A 17 -5.78 7.74 22.82
C LYS A 17 -5.17 8.58 21.69
N LEU A 18 -3.96 9.10 21.87
CA LEU A 18 -3.28 9.89 20.85
C LEU A 18 -2.98 9.06 19.59
N LEU A 19 -2.61 7.79 19.76
CA LEU A 19 -2.36 6.89 18.63
C LEU A 19 -3.66 6.53 17.89
N THR A 20 -4.79 6.38 18.58
CA THR A 20 -6.06 6.00 17.96
C THR A 20 -6.86 7.16 17.37
N LEU A 21 -6.68 8.39 17.87
CA LEU A 21 -7.45 9.56 17.41
C LEU A 21 -6.94 10.16 16.10
N LEU A 22 -5.65 10.04 15.79
CA LEU A 22 -5.08 10.54 14.53
C LEU A 22 -4.99 9.39 13.52
N LYS A 23 -5.73 9.52 12.42
CA LYS A 23 -5.86 8.48 11.36
C LYS A 23 -4.53 7.97 10.79
N THR A 24 -3.45 8.72 10.95
CA THR A 24 -2.10 8.39 10.45
C THR A 24 -1.17 7.78 11.49
N ASN A 25 -1.52 7.82 12.78
CA ASN A 25 -0.63 7.41 13.86
C ASN A 25 -0.51 5.88 14.01
N VAL A 26 -1.44 5.14 13.43
CA VAL A 26 -1.49 3.69 13.50
C VAL A 26 -1.67 3.17 12.09
N SER A 27 -0.56 2.86 11.43
CA SER A 27 -0.58 2.11 10.16
C SER A 27 -0.67 0.62 10.50
N ARG A 28 -1.88 0.16 10.84
CA ARG A 28 -2.19 -1.28 10.87
C ARG A 28 -2.49 -1.69 9.45
N GLU A 29 -1.45 -1.91 8.66
CA GLU A 29 -1.61 -2.65 7.40
C GLU A 29 -1.95 -4.09 7.77
N ASP A 30 -3.24 -4.40 7.86
CA ASP A 30 -3.66 -5.80 7.86
C ASP A 30 -3.13 -6.42 6.56
N PRO A 31 -2.43 -7.57 6.59
CA PRO A 31 -2.04 -8.28 5.37
C PRO A 31 -3.21 -8.45 4.39
N GLY A 32 -4.45 -8.58 4.90
CA GLY A 32 -5.67 -8.60 4.10
C GLY A 32 -5.90 -7.30 3.31
N ASP A 33 -5.62 -6.14 3.90
CA ASP A 33 -5.80 -4.84 3.23
C ASP A 33 -4.77 -4.64 2.11
N ALA A 34 -3.51 -4.99 2.34
CA ALA A 34 -2.47 -4.85 1.31
C ALA A 34 -2.74 -5.76 0.10
N GLN A 35 -3.20 -6.99 0.32
CA GLN A 35 -3.56 -7.91 -0.75
C GLN A 35 -4.76 -7.42 -1.55
N VAL A 36 -5.80 -6.89 -0.88
CA VAL A 36 -7.00 -6.35 -1.53
C VAL A 36 -6.66 -5.10 -2.34
N VAL A 37 -5.84 -4.19 -1.79
CA VAL A 37 -5.37 -3.01 -2.52
C VAL A 37 -4.54 -3.44 -3.74
N PHE A 38 -3.65 -4.40 -3.58
CA PHE A 38 -2.84 -4.91 -4.68
C PHE A 38 -3.70 -5.54 -5.79
N ALA A 39 -4.69 -6.36 -5.44
CA ALA A 39 -5.60 -6.95 -6.42
C ALA A 39 -6.40 -5.90 -7.21
N ARG A 40 -6.86 -4.83 -6.53
CA ARG A 40 -7.52 -3.69 -7.20
C ARG A 40 -6.56 -2.95 -8.14
N LEU A 41 -5.31 -2.76 -7.73
CA LEU A 41 -4.27 -2.14 -8.56
C LEU A 41 -3.92 -3.00 -9.77
N ASP A 42 -3.80 -4.32 -9.63
CA ASP A 42 -3.54 -5.23 -10.75
C ASP A 42 -4.67 -5.14 -11.79
N ALA A 43 -5.93 -5.21 -11.34
CA ALA A 43 -7.08 -5.06 -12.23
C ALA A 43 -7.07 -3.72 -12.97
N TYR A 44 -6.72 -2.63 -12.27
CA TYR A 44 -6.57 -1.30 -12.88
C TYR A 44 -5.44 -1.29 -13.93
N ILE A 45 -4.26 -1.78 -13.59
CA ILE A 45 -3.11 -1.83 -14.51
C ILE A 45 -3.45 -2.63 -15.78
N ARG A 46 -4.09 -3.79 -15.63
CA ARG A 46 -4.48 -4.63 -16.78
C ARG A 46 -5.47 -3.93 -17.69
N ARG A 47 -6.45 -3.21 -17.12
CA ARG A 47 -7.44 -2.43 -17.88
C ARG A 47 -6.80 -1.27 -18.65
N HIS A 48 -5.75 -0.67 -18.10
CA HIS A 48 -5.07 0.50 -18.64
C HIS A 48 -3.71 0.20 -19.30
N LEU A 49 -3.42 -1.07 -19.60
CA LEU A 49 -2.08 -1.49 -20.04
C LEU A 49 -1.62 -0.88 -21.38
N GLN A 50 -2.57 -0.45 -22.21
CA GLN A 50 -2.35 0.17 -23.52
C GLN A 50 -1.97 1.65 -23.44
N SER A 51 -2.34 2.35 -22.36
CA SER A 51 -1.99 3.74 -22.16
C SER A 51 -0.68 3.88 -21.38
N GLU A 52 -0.11 5.08 -21.39
CA GLU A 52 0.92 5.44 -20.41
C GLU A 52 0.30 5.41 -19.00
N ILE A 53 1.02 4.83 -18.04
CA ILE A 53 0.59 4.71 -16.66
C ILE A 53 1.62 5.44 -15.81
N GLU A 54 1.22 6.59 -15.27
CA GLU A 54 2.06 7.35 -14.35
C GLU A 54 2.00 6.77 -12.94
N VAL A 55 3.14 6.81 -12.25
CA VAL A 55 3.23 6.36 -10.85
C VAL A 55 2.33 7.15 -9.91
N ALA A 56 2.12 8.44 -10.19
CA ALA A 56 1.23 9.30 -9.42
C ALA A 56 -0.23 8.82 -9.50
N ALA A 57 -0.71 8.48 -10.70
CA ALA A 57 -2.06 7.96 -10.90
C ALA A 57 -2.28 6.61 -10.18
N LEU A 58 -1.26 5.74 -10.16
CA LEU A 58 -1.33 4.49 -9.39
C LEU A 58 -1.40 4.74 -7.88
N ALA A 59 -0.63 5.73 -7.40
CA ALA A 59 -0.60 6.09 -5.99
C ALA A 59 -1.95 6.67 -5.55
N GLU A 60 -2.55 7.53 -6.36
CA GLU A 60 -3.91 8.06 -6.14
C GLU A 60 -4.96 6.95 -6.14
N GLN A 61 -4.92 6.04 -7.11
CA GLN A 61 -5.86 4.92 -7.20
C GLN A 61 -5.78 3.97 -5.99
N ALA A 62 -4.61 3.86 -5.38
CA ALA A 62 -4.38 3.08 -4.16
C ALA A 62 -4.63 3.86 -2.86
N HIS A 63 -4.90 5.17 -2.95
CA HIS A 63 -4.92 6.08 -1.79
C HIS A 63 -3.63 6.04 -0.96
N MET A 64 -2.49 5.96 -1.65
CA MET A 64 -1.16 5.79 -1.05
C MET A 64 -0.21 6.87 -1.52
N SER A 65 0.87 7.09 -0.75
CA SER A 65 2.02 7.83 -1.26
C SER A 65 2.76 7.00 -2.33
N THR A 66 3.51 7.65 -3.22
CA THR A 66 4.37 6.94 -4.18
C THR A 66 5.37 6.03 -3.50
N ARG A 67 5.94 6.45 -2.36
CA ARG A 67 6.85 5.64 -1.53
C ARG A 67 6.17 4.37 -1.02
N SER A 68 4.95 4.49 -0.48
CA SER A 68 4.17 3.33 0.00
C SER A 68 3.81 2.39 -1.14
N LEU A 69 3.52 2.94 -2.33
CA LEU A 69 3.27 2.15 -3.53
C LEU A 69 4.49 1.34 -3.95
N TYR A 70 5.70 1.92 -3.96
CA TYR A 70 6.92 1.14 -4.19
C TYR A 70 7.06 0.00 -3.18
N ALA A 71 6.89 0.28 -1.88
CA ALA A 71 6.98 -0.74 -0.84
C ALA A 71 5.92 -1.85 -1.00
N LEU A 72 4.71 -1.51 -1.46
CA LEU A 72 3.66 -2.49 -1.76
C LEU A 72 4.11 -3.47 -2.85
N PHE A 73 4.64 -2.95 -3.97
CA PHE A 73 5.10 -3.77 -5.09
C PHE A 73 6.29 -4.67 -4.70
N GLU A 74 7.28 -4.13 -3.99
CA GLU A 74 8.41 -4.90 -3.47
C GLU A 74 7.95 -6.03 -2.51
N ARG A 75 6.98 -5.75 -1.63
CA ARG A 75 6.47 -6.75 -0.68
C ARG A 75 5.62 -7.84 -1.33
N GLN A 76 4.84 -7.49 -2.35
CA GLN A 76 3.88 -8.41 -2.98
C GLN A 76 4.51 -9.23 -4.12
N LEU A 77 5.45 -8.65 -4.86
CA LEU A 77 6.02 -9.26 -6.06
C LEU A 77 7.54 -9.37 -6.06
N GLY A 78 8.24 -8.68 -5.14
CA GLY A 78 9.70 -8.58 -5.18
C GLY A 78 10.23 -7.81 -6.39
N GLU A 79 9.39 -7.00 -7.05
CA GLU A 79 9.76 -6.18 -8.20
C GLU A 79 9.09 -4.81 -8.15
N SER A 80 9.69 -3.82 -8.81
CA SER A 80 9.11 -2.48 -8.91
C SER A 80 7.87 -2.46 -9.80
N HIS A 81 6.95 -1.51 -9.56
CA HIS A 81 5.76 -1.31 -10.40
C HIS A 81 6.08 -1.16 -11.90
N ARG A 82 7.23 -0.55 -12.25
CA ARG A 82 7.66 -0.39 -13.65
C ARG A 82 8.02 -1.72 -14.30
N GLN A 83 8.74 -2.58 -13.58
CA GLN A 83 9.11 -3.92 -14.05
C GLN A 83 7.85 -4.78 -14.24
N TYR A 84 6.94 -4.72 -13.28
CA TYR A 84 5.65 -5.41 -13.36
C TYR A 84 4.84 -5.01 -14.61
N ILE A 85 4.63 -3.71 -14.82
CA ILE A 85 3.88 -3.21 -15.99
C ILE A 85 4.58 -3.60 -17.30
N ARG A 86 5.91 -3.50 -17.35
CA ARG A 86 6.69 -3.91 -18.53
C ARG A 86 6.52 -5.40 -18.81
N ARG A 87 6.56 -6.25 -17.77
CA ARG A 87 6.35 -7.69 -17.89
C ARG A 87 4.95 -8.01 -18.42
N LEU A 88 3.91 -7.41 -17.86
CA LEU A 88 2.53 -7.59 -18.35
C LEU A 88 2.37 -7.17 -19.82
N ARG A 89 3.01 -6.07 -20.24
CA ARG A 89 2.99 -5.63 -21.65
C ARG A 89 3.64 -6.68 -22.56
N LEU A 90 4.77 -7.26 -22.16
CA LEU A 90 5.45 -8.30 -22.91
C LEU A 90 4.64 -9.60 -22.98
N GLU A 91 4.03 -10.02 -21.87
CA GLU A 91 3.13 -11.18 -21.82
C GLU A 91 1.95 -11.02 -22.80
N ARG A 92 1.34 -9.83 -22.83
CA ARG A 92 0.26 -9.52 -23.77
C ARG A 92 0.70 -9.58 -25.23
N LEU A 93 1.87 -9.02 -25.55
CA LEU A 93 2.40 -9.06 -26.92
C LEU A 93 2.66 -10.51 -27.37
N ARG A 94 3.23 -11.34 -26.49
CA ARG A 94 3.45 -12.77 -26.77
C ARG A 94 2.12 -13.49 -27.03
N ALA A 95 1.12 -13.26 -26.20
CA ALA A 95 -0.21 -13.86 -26.37
C ALA A 95 -0.97 -13.40 -27.63
N CYS A 96 -0.57 -12.28 -28.25
CA CYS A 96 -1.12 -11.84 -29.54
C CYS A 96 -0.39 -12.43 -30.75
N LEU A 97 0.77 -13.06 -30.55
CA LEU A 97 1.60 -13.65 -31.61
C LEU A 97 1.45 -15.17 -31.70
N GLU A 98 0.82 -15.80 -30.70
CA GLU A 98 0.40 -17.21 -30.70
C GLU A 98 -1.05 -17.33 -31.22
#